data_AF-A0AAW5L433-F1
#
_entry.id   AF-A0AAW5L433-F1
#
_cell.length_a   1.000
_cell.length_b   1.000
_cell.length_c   1.000
_cell.angle_alpha   90.00
_cell.angle_beta   90.00
_cell.angle_gamma   90.00
#
_symmetry.space_group_name_H-M   'P 1'
#
loop_
_entity.id
_entity.type
_entity.pdbx_description
1 polymer ?
#
loop_
_entity_poly.entity_id
_entity_poly.type
_entity_poly.pdbx_seq_one_letter_code
_entity_poly.pdbx_strand_id
1 'polypeptide(L)'
;MSGNSHYNYITIKELVFIHAYVTGEEIPSSQALQILKQFAPEEIPGTIRQTRRYRIRKNGEELFGYYRKKHPKLFDKQKLYTYEELKNRAENYHSSHLVIHL
;
A
#
# COMPACT_ATOMS: atom_id res chain seq x y z
N MET A 1 14.61 -9.32 24.72
CA MET A 1 15.31 -9.33 23.41
C MET A 1 14.32 -8.84 22.37
N SER A 2 14.38 -7.56 22.00
CA SER A 2 13.40 -6.91 21.10
C SER A 2 13.75 -7.25 19.66
N GLY A 3 13.05 -8.22 19.09
CA GLY A 3 13.19 -8.61 17.70
C GLY A 3 12.67 -7.50 16.79
N ASN A 4 13.57 -6.65 16.32
CA ASN A 4 13.35 -5.69 15.25
C ASN A 4 12.79 -6.38 14.00
N SER A 5 11.47 -6.36 13.78
CA SER A 5 10.91 -6.60 12.45
C SER A 5 10.74 -5.26 11.73
N HIS A 6 11.85 -4.71 11.23
CA HIS A 6 11.89 -3.50 10.38
C HIS A 6 11.33 -3.72 8.96
N TYR A 7 10.31 -4.57 8.86
CA TYR A 7 9.77 -4.99 7.59
C TYR A 7 8.27 -5.02 7.65
N ASN A 8 7.67 -4.17 6.82
CA ASN A 8 6.26 -4.21 6.53
C ASN A 8 5.99 -5.15 5.36
N TYR A 9 4.79 -5.70 5.37
CA TYR A 9 4.29 -6.58 4.32
C TYR A 9 3.14 -5.91 3.60
N ILE A 10 3.11 -6.10 2.29
CA ILE A 10 2.06 -5.61 1.43
C ILE A 10 1.67 -6.69 0.42
N THR A 11 0.40 -6.77 0.12
CA THR A 11 -0.19 -7.57 -0.95
C THR A 11 -0.52 -6.67 -2.13
N ILE A 12 -0.68 -7.26 -3.32
CA ILE A 12 -1.11 -6.49 -4.49
C ILE A 12 -2.49 -5.83 -4.27
N LYS A 13 -3.39 -6.51 -3.54
CA LYS A 13 -4.71 -5.98 -3.19
C LYS A 13 -4.60 -4.72 -2.31
N GLU A 14 -3.81 -4.76 -1.25
CA GLU A 14 -3.57 -3.58 -0.40
C GLU A 14 -2.95 -2.42 -1.19
N LEU A 15 -2.04 -2.71 -2.12
CA LEU A 15 -1.45 -1.68 -2.97
C LEU A 15 -2.46 -1.04 -3.92
N VAL A 16 -3.39 -1.82 -4.48
CA VAL A 16 -4.50 -1.30 -5.29
C VAL A 16 -5.36 -0.36 -4.45
N PHE A 17 -5.65 -0.71 -3.20
CA PHE A 17 -6.43 0.15 -2.31
C PHE A 17 -5.71 1.46 -1.97
N ILE A 18 -4.41 1.39 -1.68
CA ILE A 18 -3.59 2.58 -1.46
C ILE A 18 -3.62 3.47 -2.72
N HIS A 19 -3.49 2.88 -3.90
CA HIS A 19 -3.53 3.62 -5.15
C HIS A 19 -4.88 4.32 -5.35
N ALA A 20 -5.99 3.60 -5.18
CA ALA A 20 -7.34 4.14 -5.32
C ALA A 20 -7.63 5.24 -4.30
N TYR A 21 -7.20 5.05 -3.05
CA TYR A 21 -7.34 6.08 -2.01
C TYR A 21 -6.56 7.37 -2.34
N VAL A 22 -5.34 7.23 -2.88
CA VAL A 22 -4.47 8.38 -3.14
C VAL A 22 -4.84 9.11 -4.44
N THR A 23 -5.22 8.37 -5.47
CA THR A 23 -5.42 8.89 -6.83
C THR A 23 -6.90 9.08 -7.19
N GLY A 24 -7.80 8.38 -6.51
CA GLY A 24 -9.21 8.25 -6.90
C GLY A 24 -9.44 7.20 -7.99
N GLU A 25 -8.41 6.51 -8.47
CA GLU A 25 -8.48 5.57 -9.60
C GLU A 25 -8.09 4.16 -9.16
N GLU A 26 -8.90 3.16 -9.54
CA GLU A 26 -8.52 1.76 -9.38
C GLU A 26 -7.63 1.31 -10.54
N ILE A 27 -6.56 0.59 -10.22
CA ILE A 27 -5.62 0.05 -11.22
C ILE A 27 -5.64 -1.48 -11.22
N PRO A 28 -5.37 -2.12 -12.37
CA PRO A 28 -5.25 -3.57 -12.43
C PRO A 28 -4.06 -4.07 -11.60
N SER A 29 -4.19 -5.28 -11.08
CA SER A 29 -3.15 -5.94 -10.25
C SER A 29 -1.78 -6.01 -10.93
N SER A 30 -1.73 -6.13 -12.27
CA SER A 30 -0.49 -6.11 -13.04
C SER A 30 0.24 -4.78 -12.93
N GLN A 31 -0.49 -3.66 -12.99
CA GLN A 31 0.06 -2.31 -12.85
C GLN A 31 0.48 -2.04 -11.41
N ALA A 32 -0.31 -2.47 -10.42
CA ALA A 32 0.09 -2.40 -9.02
C ALA A 32 1.40 -3.17 -8.76
N LEU A 33 1.54 -4.38 -9.32
CA LEU A 33 2.80 -5.13 -9.23
C LEU A 33 3.97 -4.40 -9.90
N GLN A 34 3.76 -3.72 -11.03
CA GLN A 34 4.81 -2.91 -11.67
C GLN A 34 5.26 -1.74 -10.78
N ILE A 35 4.33 -1.04 -10.11
CA ILE A 35 4.66 -0.01 -9.13
C ILE A 35 5.48 -0.61 -7.99
N LEU A 36 5.02 -1.73 -7.42
CA LEU A 36 5.69 -2.37 -6.31
C LEU A 36 7.12 -2.79 -6.64
N LYS A 37 7.36 -3.32 -7.85
CA LYS A 37 8.69 -3.73 -8.33
C LYS A 37 9.71 -2.60 -8.36
N GLN A 38 9.30 -1.33 -8.45
CA GLN A 38 10.22 -0.18 -8.41
C GLN A 38 10.95 -0.08 -7.06
N PHE A 39 10.41 -0.68 -6.00
CA PHE A 39 10.95 -0.63 -4.64
C PHE A 39 11.72 -1.89 -4.25
N ALA A 40 12.10 -2.73 -5.22
CA ALA A 40 12.83 -3.99 -5.03
C ALA A 40 12.26 -4.85 -3.87
N PRO A 41 10.95 -5.19 -3.92
CA PRO A 41 10.29 -5.97 -2.89
C PRO A 41 10.85 -7.40 -2.87
N GLU A 42 10.85 -8.02 -1.70
CA GLU A 42 11.13 -9.45 -1.56
C GLU A 42 9.80 -10.22 -1.53
N GLU A 43 9.56 -11.06 -2.54
CA GLU A 43 8.37 -11.93 -2.58
C GLU A 43 8.54 -13.08 -1.58
N ILE A 44 7.55 -13.29 -0.71
CA ILE A 44 7.60 -14.37 0.27
C ILE A 44 7.08 -15.67 -0.38
N PRO A 45 7.90 -16.72 -0.46
CA PRO A 45 7.48 -18.00 -1.01
C PRO A 45 6.42 -18.67 -0.11
N GLY A 46 5.55 -19.47 -0.71
CA GLY A 46 4.53 -20.25 0.03
C GLY A 46 3.14 -19.61 0.12
N THR A 47 2.94 -18.41 -0.42
CA THR A 47 1.61 -17.76 -0.51
C THR A 47 0.92 -18.05 -1.84
N ILE A 48 -0.41 -18.27 -1.81
CA ILE A 48 -1.25 -18.48 -3.01
C ILE A 48 -1.24 -17.19 -3.85
N ARG A 49 -1.38 -17.28 -5.18
CA ARG A 49 -1.27 -16.14 -6.13
C ARG A 49 -2.05 -14.88 -5.70
N GLN A 50 -3.22 -15.03 -5.09
CA GLN A 50 -4.06 -13.91 -4.62
C GLN A 50 -3.62 -13.32 -3.26
N THR A 51 -2.96 -14.11 -2.42
CA THR A 51 -2.49 -13.72 -1.08
C THR A 51 -0.98 -13.50 -1.05
N ARG A 52 -0.35 -13.31 -2.22
CA ARG A 52 1.09 -13.05 -2.34
C ARG A 52 1.49 -11.84 -1.51
N ARG A 53 2.38 -12.10 -0.55
CA ARG A 53 2.94 -11.08 0.33
C ARG A 53 4.31 -10.69 -0.17
N TYR A 54 4.53 -9.39 -0.22
CA TYR A 54 5.78 -8.76 -0.58
C TYR A 54 6.29 -8.02 0.63
N ARG A 55 7.52 -8.30 1.02
CA ARG A 55 8.23 -7.57 2.05
C ARG A 55 8.78 -6.30 1.43
N ILE A 56 8.42 -5.16 2.01
CA ILE A 56 8.91 -3.85 1.59
C ILE A 56 10.01 -3.37 2.52
N ARG A 57 11.05 -2.77 1.94
CA ARG A 57 12.19 -2.22 2.69
C ARG A 57 11.78 -0.98 3.47
N LYS A 58 12.56 -0.66 4.51
CA LYS A 58 12.40 0.56 5.34
C LYS A 58 10.95 0.79 5.79
N ASN A 59 10.25 -0.26 6.23
CA ASN A 59 8.86 -0.16 6.69
C ASN A 59 7.87 0.49 5.69
N GLY A 60 8.17 0.48 4.39
CA GLY A 60 7.31 1.10 3.37
C GLY A 60 7.46 2.61 3.21
N GLU A 61 8.46 3.23 3.82
CA GLU A 61 8.75 4.67 3.67
C GLU A 61 8.98 5.09 2.21
N GLU A 62 9.61 4.23 1.40
CA GLU A 62 9.84 4.54 -0.02
C GLU A 62 8.53 4.58 -0.82
N LEU A 63 7.63 3.64 -0.54
CA LEU A 63 6.29 3.59 -1.13
C LEU A 63 5.42 4.76 -0.66
N PHE A 64 5.48 5.09 0.64
CA PHE A 64 4.83 6.26 1.21
C PHE A 64 5.35 7.55 0.55
N GLY A 65 6.67 7.71 0.43
CA GLY A 65 7.32 8.85 -0.20
C GLY A 65 6.93 9.00 -1.68
N TYR A 66 6.82 7.89 -2.41
CA TYR A 66 6.33 7.88 -3.79
C TYR A 66 4.93 8.49 -3.91
N TYR A 67 3.97 8.03 -3.10
CA TYR A 67 2.60 8.55 -3.13
C TYR A 67 2.50 9.98 -2.58
N ARG A 68 3.24 10.30 -1.52
CA ARG A 68 3.29 11.67 -0.96
C ARG A 68 3.84 12.66 -1.97
N LYS A 69 4.88 12.30 -2.72
CA LYS A 69 5.46 13.16 -3.76
C LYS A 69 4.47 13.39 -4.91
N LYS A 70 3.68 12.38 -5.27
CA LYS A 70 2.71 12.46 -6.36
C LYS A 70 1.43 13.22 -5.96
N HIS A 71 0.99 13.10 -4.71
CA HIS A 71 -0.25 13.72 -4.20
C HIS A 71 -0.05 14.47 -2.86
N PRO A 72 0.84 15.48 -2.80
CA PRO A 72 1.21 16.12 -1.53
C PRO A 72 0.01 16.78 -0.82
N LYS A 73 -0.87 17.44 -1.59
CA LYS A 73 -2.08 18.11 -1.05
C LYS A 73 -3.02 17.14 -0.32
N LEU A 74 -3.14 15.90 -0.80
CA LEU A 74 -3.98 14.90 -0.13
C LEU A 74 -3.37 14.52 1.22
N PHE A 75 -2.07 14.27 1.26
CA PHE A 75 -1.36 13.89 2.48
C PHE A 75 -1.43 14.98 3.53
N ASP A 76 -1.27 16.24 3.14
CA ASP A 76 -1.40 17.38 4.05
C ASP A 76 -2.84 17.53 4.56
N LYS A 77 -3.84 17.43 3.66
CA LYS A 77 -5.27 17.52 4.02
C LYS A 77 -5.70 16.41 4.98
N GLN A 78 -5.25 15.18 4.73
CA GLN A 78 -5.59 13.99 5.51
C GLN A 78 -4.69 13.79 6.74
N LYS A 79 -3.65 14.64 6.90
CA LYS A 79 -2.64 14.55 7.95
C LYS A 79 -2.00 13.15 8.01
N LEU A 80 -1.53 12.67 6.86
CA LEU A 80 -0.86 11.37 6.71
C LEU A 80 0.65 11.55 6.90
N TYR A 81 1.22 10.91 7.91
CA TYR A 81 2.64 11.04 8.29
C TYR A 81 3.42 9.73 8.14
N THR A 82 2.74 8.58 8.17
CA THR A 82 3.38 7.26 8.10
C THR A 82 2.74 6.34 7.06
N TYR A 83 3.50 5.33 6.63
CA TYR A 83 2.99 4.28 5.76
C TYR A 83 1.82 3.50 6.39
N GLU A 84 1.88 3.22 7.69
CA GLU A 84 0.80 2.52 8.41
C GLU A 84 -0.51 3.31 8.43
N GLU A 85 -0.44 4.63 8.66
CA GLU A 85 -1.62 5.49 8.57
C GLU A 85 -2.22 5.50 7.17
N LEU A 86 -1.38 5.59 6.14
CA LEU A 86 -1.81 5.52 4.73
C LEU A 86 -2.51 4.18 4.44
N LYS A 87 -1.91 3.07 4.87
CA LYS A 87 -2.46 1.73 4.69
C LYS A 87 -3.82 1.58 5.37
N ASN A 88 -3.90 1.95 6.65
CA ASN A 88 -5.15 1.89 7.42
C ASN A 88 -6.26 2.76 6.82
N ARG A 89 -5.93 3.95 6.31
CA ARG A 89 -6.91 4.81 5.63
C ARG A 89 -7.39 4.22 4.31
N ALA A 90 -6.50 3.62 3.53
CA ALA A 90 -6.84 2.97 2.27
C ALA A 90 -7.75 1.76 2.47
N GLU A 91 -7.48 0.92 3.48
CA GLU A 91 -8.34 -0.22 3.83
C GLU A 91 -9.73 0.22 4.29
N ASN A 92 -9.81 1.27 5.12
CA ASN A 92 -11.08 1.85 5.55
C ASN A 92 -11.86 2.45 4.37
N TYR A 93 -11.17 3.20 3.49
CA TYR A 93 -11.78 3.79 2.31
C TYR A 93 -12.42 2.73 1.42
N HIS A 94 -11.69 1.65 1.12
CA HIS A 94 -12.21 0.57 0.28
C HIS A 94 -13.33 -0.22 0.98
N SER A 95 -13.22 -0.48 2.28
CA SER A 95 -14.29 -1.15 3.04
C SER A 95 -15.59 -0.34 3.01
N SER A 96 -15.52 0.99 3.18
CA SER A 96 -16.69 1.86 3.04
C SER A 96 -17.20 1.92 1.59
N HIS A 97 -16.31 1.93 0.59
CA HIS A 97 -16.71 1.92 -0.83
C HIS A 97 -17.44 0.61 -1.21
N LEU A 98 -16.97 -0.55 -0.71
CA LEU A 98 -17.63 -1.83 -0.91
C LEU A 98 -19.01 -1.88 -0.25
N VAL A 99 -19.19 -1.28 0.93
CA VAL A 99 -20.50 -1.22 1.62
C VAL A 99 -21.49 -0.31 0.89
N ILE A 100 -21.02 0.71 0.17
CA ILE A 100 -21.89 1.62 -0.62
C ILE A 100 -22.34 0.97 -1.94
N HIS A 101 -21.61 -0.03 -2.44
CA HIS A 101 -21.89 -0.71 -3.71
C HIS A 101 -22.49 -2.13 -3.55
N LEU A 102 -22.93 -2.49 -2.35
CA LEU A 102 -23.71 -3.71 -2.04
C LEU A 102 -25.19 -3.34 -1.84
#